data_AF-A0A1X0RJQ5-F1
#
_entry.id   AF-A0A1X0RJQ5-F1
#
_cell.length_a   1.000
_cell.length_b   1.000
_cell.length_c   1.000
_cell.angle_alpha   90.00
_cell.angle_beta   90.00
_cell.angle_gamma   90.00
#
_symmetry.space_group_name_H-M   'P 1'
#
loop_
_entity.id
_entity.type
_entity.pdbx_description
1 polymer ?
#
loop_
_entity_poly.entity_id
_entity_poly.type
_entity_poly.pdbx_seq_one_letter_code
_entity_poly.pdbx_strand_id
1 'polypeptide(L)'
;YMDGLAYDLYRNERVAFEGSSGEYKANINKIVDDSTKQVSTMIAMLKGIGNRHLNANFKTLLDTEVFGIQSVRTSIVLSEVQFKEDDRFSYREVRSAEVPIVYEERNKWL
;
A
#
# COMPACT_ATOMS: atom_id res chain seq x y z
N TYR A 1 -2.24 -12.43 13.58
CA TYR A 1 -1.70 -12.09 12.26
C TYR A 1 -2.88 -11.91 11.34
N MET A 2 -3.34 -10.68 11.13
CA MET A 2 -4.37 -10.35 10.16
C MET A 2 -3.76 -9.30 9.24
N ASP A 3 -3.30 -9.75 8.07
CA ASP A 3 -3.09 -8.88 6.92
C ASP A 3 -4.49 -8.45 6.47
N GLY A 4 -4.84 -7.21 6.81
CA GLY A 4 -6.21 -6.71 6.70
C GLY A 4 -6.47 -6.09 5.34
N LEU A 5 -7.03 -6.86 4.42
CA LEU A 5 -7.58 -6.32 3.17
C LEU A 5 -8.87 -5.52 3.47
N ALA A 6 -8.91 -4.25 3.08
CA ALA A 6 -10.09 -3.41 3.23
C ALA A 6 -10.88 -3.32 1.91
N TYR A 7 -12.18 -3.57 1.99
CA TYR A 7 -13.11 -3.52 0.86
C TYR A 7 -13.99 -2.26 0.93
N ASP A 8 -14.30 -1.67 -0.22
CA ASP A 8 -15.36 -0.67 -0.32
C ASP A 8 -16.77 -1.30 -0.21
N LEU A 9 -17.81 -0.46 -0.21
CA LEU A 9 -19.21 -0.87 -0.16
C LEU A 9 -19.63 -1.82 -1.31
N TYR A 10 -18.83 -1.89 -2.38
CA TYR A 10 -19.03 -2.75 -3.54
C TYR A 10 -18.12 -3.99 -3.52
N ARG A 11 -17.49 -4.30 -2.38
CA ARG A 11 -16.55 -5.42 -2.20
C ARG A 11 -15.31 -5.32 -3.08
N ASN A 12 -14.85 -4.10 -3.35
CA ASN A 12 -13.62 -3.87 -4.08
C ASN A 12 -12.51 -3.52 -3.12
N GLU A 13 -11.41 -4.21 -3.26
CA GLU A 13 -10.16 -3.81 -2.65
C GLU A 13 -9.77 -2.40 -3.14
N ARG A 14 -9.67 -1.46 -2.20
CA ARG A 14 -9.27 -0.07 -2.47
C ARG A 14 -7.95 0.32 -1.81
N VAL A 15 -7.60 -0.37 -0.73
CA VAL A 15 -6.39 -0.12 0.04
C VAL A 15 -5.82 -1.45 0.53
N ALA A 16 -4.51 -1.65 0.35
CA ALA A 16 -3.78 -2.80 0.87
C ALA A 16 -3.10 -2.44 2.20
N PHE A 17 -3.31 -3.24 3.25
CA PHE A 17 -2.58 -3.08 4.52
C PHE A 17 -1.65 -4.27 4.75
N GLU A 18 -0.38 -4.01 4.98
CA GLU A 18 0.62 -5.05 5.24
C GLU A 18 1.41 -4.69 6.51
N GLY A 19 1.53 -5.64 7.44
CA GLY A 19 2.18 -5.43 8.73
C GLY A 19 3.40 -6.33 8.94
N SER A 20 4.60 -5.79 8.80
CA SER A 20 5.84 -6.49 9.13
C SER A 20 6.35 -6.09 10.52
N SER A 21 5.88 -6.80 11.55
CA SER A 21 6.41 -6.71 12.92
C SER A 21 7.79 -7.39 12.99
N GLY A 22 8.86 -6.62 12.97
CA GLY A 22 10.22 -7.11 13.13
C GLY A 22 10.86 -6.57 14.40
N GLU A 23 10.70 -7.26 15.54
CA GLU A 23 11.50 -6.99 16.73
C GLU A 23 12.64 -8.02 16.91
N TYR A 24 13.78 -7.49 17.40
CA TYR A 24 15.11 -8.02 17.71
C TYR A 24 16.01 -8.63 16.62
N LYS A 25 15.47 -9.18 15.52
CA LYS A 25 16.25 -9.48 14.30
C LYS A 25 15.36 -9.31 13.09
N ALA A 26 15.15 -8.06 12.66
CA ALA A 26 14.29 -7.84 11.50
C ALA A 26 14.89 -8.55 10.29
N ASN A 27 14.17 -9.55 9.80
CA ASN A 27 14.55 -10.32 8.63
C ASN A 27 14.30 -9.44 7.41
N ILE A 28 15.39 -8.92 6.83
CA ILE A 28 15.34 -8.05 5.64
C ILE A 28 14.60 -8.75 4.51
N ASN A 29 14.79 -10.06 4.34
CA ASN A 29 14.08 -10.83 3.32
C ASN A 29 12.58 -10.82 3.55
N LYS A 30 12.13 -10.95 4.81
CA LYS A 30 10.70 -10.87 5.13
C LYS A 30 10.12 -9.49 4.81
N ILE A 31 10.83 -8.41 5.15
CA ILE A 31 10.38 -7.05 4.84
C ILE A 31 10.26 -6.87 3.33
N VAL A 32 11.25 -7.33 2.56
CA VAL A 32 11.24 -7.26 1.09
C VAL A 32 10.10 -8.09 0.51
N ASP A 33 9.89 -9.30 1.00
CA ASP A 33 8.80 -10.18 0.57
C ASP A 33 7.44 -9.53 0.84
N ASP A 34 7.22 -9.00 2.04
CA ASP A 34 5.97 -8.36 2.46
C ASP A 34 5.72 -7.06 1.64
N SER A 35 6.75 -6.23 1.43
CA SER A 35 6.63 -5.06 0.52
C SER A 35 6.33 -5.48 -0.92
N THR A 36 6.94 -6.55 -1.43
CA THR A 36 6.69 -7.06 -2.78
C THR A 36 5.26 -7.56 -2.94
N LYS A 37 4.72 -8.27 -1.94
CA LYS A 37 3.31 -8.69 -1.90
C LYS A 37 2.39 -7.47 -1.93
N GLN A 38 2.70 -6.43 -1.17
CA GLN A 38 1.89 -5.23 -1.13
C GLN A 38 1.84 -4.55 -2.51
N VAL A 39 2.99 -4.35 -3.15
CA VAL A 39 3.05 -3.78 -4.52
C VAL A 39 2.26 -4.64 -5.51
N SER A 40 2.45 -5.96 -5.48
CA SER A 40 1.71 -6.90 -6.34
C SER A 40 0.20 -6.79 -6.15
N THR A 41 -0.25 -6.70 -4.89
CA THR A 41 -1.65 -6.54 -4.53
C THR A 41 -2.21 -5.22 -5.07
N MET A 42 -1.48 -4.11 -4.89
CA MET A 42 -1.91 -2.80 -5.40
C MET A 42 -2.04 -2.78 -6.93
N ILE A 43 -1.11 -3.42 -7.65
CA ILE A 43 -1.19 -3.56 -9.11
C ILE A 43 -2.41 -4.42 -9.51
N ALA A 44 -2.66 -5.52 -8.80
CA ALA A 44 -3.84 -6.36 -9.04
C ALA A 44 -5.15 -5.60 -8.81
N MET A 45 -5.22 -4.76 -7.77
CA MET A 45 -6.35 -3.86 -7.52
C MET A 45 -6.57 -2.89 -8.68
N LEU A 46 -5.51 -2.24 -9.17
CA LEU A 46 -5.60 -1.29 -10.29
C LEU A 46 -6.08 -1.98 -11.58
N LYS A 47 -5.55 -3.18 -11.87
CA LYS A 47 -6.04 -4.02 -12.97
C LYS A 47 -7.51 -4.42 -12.79
N GLY A 48 -7.91 -4.75 -11.56
CA GLY A 48 -9.30 -5.05 -11.22
C GLY A 48 -10.24 -3.88 -11.47
N ILE A 49 -9.81 -2.66 -11.13
CA ILE A 49 -10.55 -1.42 -11.43
C ILE A 49 -10.69 -1.26 -12.95
N GLY A 50 -9.59 -1.36 -13.70
CA GLY A 50 -9.62 -1.27 -15.16
C GLY A 50 -10.56 -2.29 -15.81
N ASN A 51 -10.48 -3.55 -15.37
CA ASN A 51 -11.30 -4.65 -15.87
C ASN A 51 -12.80 -4.50 -15.54
N ARG A 52 -13.15 -3.81 -14.45
CA ARG A 52 -14.55 -3.51 -14.11
C ARG A 52 -15.12 -2.38 -14.96
N HIS A 53 -14.26 -1.48 -15.41
CA HIS A 53 -14.64 -0.26 -16.12
C HIS A 53 -14.10 -0.26 -17.56
N LEU A 54 -14.34 -1.34 -18.32
CA LEU A 54 -13.86 -1.49 -19.71
C LEU A 54 -14.33 -0.38 -20.67
N ASN A 55 -15.45 0.28 -20.35
CA ASN A 55 -15.99 1.40 -21.13
C ASN A 55 -15.47 2.77 -20.66
N ALA A 56 -14.63 2.83 -19.62
CA ALA A 56 -14.04 4.08 -19.16
C ALA A 56 -12.97 4.57 -20.15
N ASN A 57 -12.78 5.89 -20.19
CA ASN A 57 -11.71 6.48 -20.97
C ASN A 57 -10.35 6.05 -20.41
N PHE A 58 -9.39 5.76 -21.29
CA PHE A 58 -8.00 5.49 -20.93
C PHE A 58 -7.42 6.58 -20.00
N LYS A 59 -7.76 7.86 -20.23
CA LYS A 59 -7.35 8.95 -19.34
C LYS A 59 -7.81 8.76 -17.89
N THR A 60 -9.02 8.22 -17.70
CA THR A 60 -9.54 7.91 -16.36
C THR A 60 -8.73 6.80 -15.69
N LEU A 61 -8.23 5.82 -16.44
CA LEU A 61 -7.34 4.79 -15.90
C LEU A 61 -5.99 5.37 -15.45
N LEU A 62 -5.44 6.33 -16.22
CA LEU A 62 -4.19 7.02 -15.89
C LEU A 62 -4.32 7.91 -14.64
N ASP A 63 -5.49 8.51 -14.43
CA ASP A 63 -5.81 9.32 -13.25
C ASP A 63 -6.20 8.45 -12.02
N THR A 64 -6.28 7.13 -12.17
CA THR A 64 -6.67 6.21 -11.09
C THR A 64 -5.46 5.84 -10.22
N GLU A 65 -5.61 6.06 -8.91
CA GLU A 65 -4.62 5.72 -7.89
C GLU A 65 -5.11 4.56 -7.01
N VAL A 66 -4.19 3.67 -6.65
CA VAL A 66 -4.38 2.69 -5.58
C VAL A 66 -3.43 3.01 -4.45
N PHE A 67 -3.93 3.06 -3.22
CA PHE A 67 -3.13 3.35 -2.04
C PHE A 67 -2.81 2.08 -1.24
N GLY A 68 -1.65 2.05 -0.62
CA GLY A 68 -1.19 0.98 0.26
C GLY A 68 -0.66 1.56 1.55
N ILE A 69 -0.95 0.91 2.67
CA ILE A 69 -0.40 1.26 3.97
C ILE A 69 0.42 0.09 4.48
N GLN A 70 1.72 0.30 4.67
CA GLN A 70 2.62 -0.72 5.23
C GLN A 70 3.08 -0.30 6.61
N SER A 71 3.03 -1.19 7.59
CA SER A 71 3.81 -1.05 8.81
C SER A 71 5.10 -1.86 8.67
N VAL A 72 6.25 -1.18 8.74
CA VAL A 72 7.58 -1.80 8.74
C VAL A 72 8.28 -1.42 10.04
N ARG A 73 8.35 -2.37 10.98
CA ARG A 73 8.85 -2.13 12.35
C ARG A 73 8.07 -0.99 13.03
N THR A 74 8.74 0.11 13.34
CA THR A 74 8.18 1.33 13.94
C THR A 74 7.75 2.35 12.90
N SER A 75 7.85 2.07 11.60
CA SER A 75 7.41 3.01 10.56
C SER A 75 6.07 2.58 9.98
N ILE A 76 5.18 3.52 9.74
CA ILE A 76 4.01 3.37 8.87
C ILE A 76 4.27 4.17 7.61
N VAL A 77 4.12 3.52 6.47
CA VAL A 77 4.38 4.05 5.13
C VAL A 77 3.08 4.03 4.34
N LEU A 78 2.67 5.17 3.81
CA LEU A 78 1.63 5.31 2.80
C LEU A 78 2.30 5.34 1.42
N SER A 79 1.89 4.43 0.56
CA SER A 79 2.35 4.34 -0.83
C SER A 79 1.20 4.41 -1.81
N GLU A 80 1.53 4.75 -3.06
CA GLU A 80 0.59 4.79 -4.18
C GLU A 80 1.13 3.97 -5.35
N VAL A 81 0.20 3.40 -6.12
CA VAL A 81 0.44 2.82 -7.44
C VAL A 81 -0.47 3.48 -8.46
N GLN A 82 0.10 3.81 -9.61
CA GLN A 82 -0.62 4.31 -10.79
C GLN A 82 -0.13 3.59 -12.05
N PHE A 83 -0.97 3.60 -13.08
CA PHE A 83 -0.60 3.20 -14.44
C PHE A 83 -0.25 4.44 -15.27
N LYS A 84 0.80 4.37 -16.08
CA LYS A 84 1.34 5.49 -16.85
C LYS A 84 1.16 5.31 -18.34
N GLU A 85 1.25 6.41 -19.09
CA GLU A 85 1.08 6.43 -20.56
C GLU A 85 2.10 5.56 -21.31
N ASP A 86 3.25 5.28 -20.68
CA ASP A 86 4.33 4.47 -21.23
C ASP A 86 4.17 2.96 -20.94
N ASP A 87 2.96 2.51 -20.61
CA ASP A 87 2.61 1.12 -20.29
C ASP A 87 3.35 0.56 -19.06
N ARG A 88 3.75 1.43 -18.13
CA ARG A 88 4.42 1.04 -16.87
C ARG A 88 3.57 1.38 -15.65
N PHE A 89 3.75 0.59 -14.60
CA PHE A 89 3.25 0.93 -13.26
C PHE A 89 4.28 1.79 -12.53
N SER A 90 3.85 2.89 -11.93
CA SER A 90 4.67 3.66 -11.00
C SER A 90 4.29 3.33 -9.57
N TYR A 91 5.28 3.07 -8.73
CA TYR A 91 5.13 2.96 -7.28
C TYR A 91 5.84 4.13 -6.60
N ARG A 92 5.23 4.75 -5.60
CA ARG A 92 5.82 5.84 -4.83
C ARG A 92 5.40 5.79 -3.37
N GLU A 93 6.34 6.04 -2.46
CA GLU A 93 6.03 6.41 -1.08
C GLU A 93 5.52 7.86 -1.03
N VAL A 94 4.28 8.05 -0.57
CA VAL A 94 3.63 9.35 -0.45
C VAL A 94 3.98 10.00 0.88
N ARG A 95 4.00 9.19 1.96
CA ARG A 95 4.25 9.67 3.32
C ARG A 95 4.72 8.53 4.21
N SER A 96 5.52 8.84 5.21
CA SER A 96 5.81 7.93 6.32
C SER A 96 5.71 8.63 7.68
N ALA A 97 5.50 7.84 8.72
CA ALA A 97 5.46 8.28 10.11
C ALA A 97 6.02 7.19 11.04
N GLU A 98 6.81 7.59 12.03
CA GLU A 98 7.39 6.67 13.02
C GLU A 98 6.45 6.49 14.22
N VAL A 99 5.85 5.32 14.38
CA VAL A 99 5.02 4.91 15.52
C VAL A 99 5.83 4.92 16.82
N PRO A 100 5.42 5.69 17.84
CA PRO A 100 6.06 5.72 19.14
C PRO A 100 6.00 4.34 19.79
N ILE A 101 7.15 3.81 20.20
CA ILE A 101 7.24 2.52 20.90
C ILE A 101 7.46 2.69 22.41
N VAL A 102 7.78 3.90 22.87
CA VAL A 102 7.86 4.25 24.29
C VAL A 102 6.98 5.46 24.61
N TYR A 103 6.55 5.55 25.86
CA TYR A 103 5.58 6.55 26.32
C TYR A 103 6.05 7.99 26.10
N GLU A 104 7.36 8.22 26.19
CA GLU A 104 8.02 9.52 26.01
C GLU A 104 7.96 10.01 24.57
N GLU A 105 7.83 9.10 23.60
CA GLU A 105 7.81 9.41 22.16
C GLU A 105 6.42 9.79 21.64
N ARG A 106 5.36 9.61 22.46
CA ARG A 106 3.97 9.84 22.02
C ARG A 106 3.70 11.26 21.52
N ASN A 107 4.46 12.24 22.01
CA ASN A 107 4.33 13.64 21.62
C ASN A 107 4.77 13.90 20.17
N LYS A 108 5.47 12.96 19.53
CA LYS A 108 5.83 13.05 18.10
C LYS A 108 4.60 12.93 17.18
N TRP A 109 3.45 12.52 17.70
CA TRP A 109 2.21 12.26 16.95
C TRP A 109 1.05 13.21 17.30
N LEU A 110 1.24 14.08 18.29
CA LEU A 110 0.32 15.16 18.67
C LEU A 110 0.69 16.45 17.93
#